data_AF-A0A0C2FH79-F1
#
_entry.id   AF-A0A0C2FH79-F1
#
_cell.length_a   1.000
_cell.length_b   1.000
_cell.length_c   1.000
_cell.angle_alpha   90.00
_cell.angle_beta   90.00
_cell.angle_gamma   90.00
#
_symmetry.space_group_name_H-M   'P 1'
#
loop_
_entity.id
_entity.type
_entity.pdbx_description
1 polymer ?
#
loop_
_entity_poly.entity_id
_entity_poly.type
_entity_poly.pdbx_seq_one_letter_code
_entity_poly.pdbx_strand_id
1 'polypeptide(L)'
;MISAFIANPEIAPASLWNRKDIVEFKNTIKKEGSEGIIKVGHGETVTVRVPTHEEGTCLFWEFATDYYDIGFGVYFEWTIADSNQVSIHVSESDEEDEYDETNGEGIEGGAPAVPGNPAVGDVESGGPQRRIRDPNKPRQDEIIPVYRRDCHEEVGFVNLCLVLFFKNRL
;
A
#
# COMPACT_ATOMS: atom_id res chain seq x y z
N MET A 1 -16.47 -24.35 24.56
CA MET A 1 -15.14 -23.71 24.65
C MET A 1 -15.10 -22.69 23.53
N ILE A 2 -15.36 -21.42 23.86
CA ILE A 2 -15.52 -20.35 22.87
C ILE A 2 -14.12 -20.02 22.37
N SER A 3 -13.84 -20.31 21.10
CA SER A 3 -12.67 -19.79 20.41
C SER A 3 -12.83 -18.27 20.37
N ALA A 4 -12.20 -17.57 21.32
CA ALA A 4 -12.05 -16.14 21.18
C ALA A 4 -11.24 -15.92 19.91
N PHE A 5 -11.89 -15.37 18.88
CA PHE A 5 -11.15 -14.73 17.80
C PHE A 5 -10.32 -13.65 18.48
N ILE A 6 -9.03 -13.92 18.68
CA ILE A 6 -8.08 -12.92 19.14
C ILE A 6 -8.03 -11.88 18.03
N ALA A 7 -8.82 -10.82 18.18
CA ALA A 7 -8.77 -9.69 17.29
C ALA A 7 -7.37 -9.08 17.44
N ASN A 8 -6.75 -8.77 16.31
CA ASN A 8 -5.46 -8.11 16.34
C ASN A 8 -5.59 -6.72 16.99
N PRO A 9 -4.56 -6.25 17.72
CA PRO A 9 -4.55 -4.91 18.29
C PRO A 9 -4.84 -3.82 17.24
N GLU A 10 -5.55 -2.78 17.66
CA GLU A 10 -5.80 -1.61 16.81
C GLU A 10 -4.48 -0.88 16.53
N ILE A 11 -4.24 -0.59 15.24
CA ILE A 11 -3.09 0.20 14.79
C ILE A 11 -3.53 1.66 14.71
N ALA A 12 -2.71 2.56 15.28
CA ALA A 12 -3.00 3.98 15.23
C ALA A 12 -3.03 4.48 13.76
N PRO A 13 -3.88 5.45 13.43
CA PRO A 13 -3.87 6.06 12.10
C PRO A 13 -2.49 6.62 11.75
N ALA A 14 -2.07 6.43 10.50
CA ALA A 14 -0.85 7.05 10.00
C ALA A 14 -1.03 8.57 9.86
N SER A 15 0.03 9.31 10.15
CA SER A 15 0.11 10.75 9.86
C SER A 15 0.88 10.95 8.56
N LEU A 16 0.38 11.83 7.68
CA LEU A 16 1.00 12.16 6.40
C LEU A 16 1.17 13.67 6.27
N TRP A 17 2.30 14.12 5.75
CA TRP A 17 2.54 15.53 5.41
C TRP A 17 3.59 15.64 4.29
N ASN A 18 3.81 16.86 3.81
CA ASN A 18 4.77 17.14 2.74
C ASN A 18 5.84 18.15 3.20
N ARG A 19 7.00 18.14 2.54
CA ARG A 19 8.01 19.20 2.63
C ARG A 19 8.39 19.70 1.25
N LYS A 20 8.80 20.97 1.17
CA LYS A 20 9.11 21.69 -0.07
C LYS A 20 10.59 21.64 -0.49
N ASP A 21 11.45 21.04 0.33
CA ASP A 21 12.89 20.98 0.14
C ASP A 21 13.35 19.75 -0.65
N ILE A 22 12.60 19.38 -1.69
CA ILE A 22 12.82 18.18 -2.51
C ILE A 22 14.20 18.11 -3.18
N VAL A 23 14.73 19.26 -3.62
CA VAL A 23 16.04 19.32 -4.26
C VAL A 23 17.15 18.96 -3.26
N GLU A 24 17.06 19.51 -2.05
CA GLU A 24 18.02 19.22 -0.98
C GLU A 24 17.91 17.76 -0.53
N PHE A 25 16.68 17.27 -0.33
CA PHE A 25 16.40 15.88 0.01
C PHE A 25 17.03 14.90 -1.00
N LYS A 26 16.73 15.05 -2.30
CA LYS A 26 17.29 14.19 -3.35
C LYS A 26 18.83 14.25 -3.39
N ASN A 27 19.42 15.42 -3.15
CA ASN A 27 20.87 15.58 -3.13
C ASN A 27 21.51 14.88 -1.92
N THR A 28 20.86 14.89 -0.76
CA THR A 28 21.32 14.17 0.44
C THR A 28 21.29 12.65 0.20
N ILE A 29 20.16 12.10 -0.27
CA ILE A 29 20.05 10.67 -0.57
C ILE A 29 21.09 10.22 -1.61
N LYS A 30 21.31 11.02 -2.67
CA LYS A 30 22.33 10.72 -3.70
C LYS A 30 23.76 10.70 -3.14
N LYS A 31 24.06 11.45 -2.08
CA LYS A 31 25.38 11.45 -1.42
C LYS A 31 25.59 10.23 -0.53
N GLU A 32 24.52 9.72 0.08
CA GLU A 32 24.57 8.55 0.97
C GLU A 32 24.80 7.24 0.19
N GLY A 33 24.38 7.19 -1.07
CA GLY A 33 24.67 6.08 -1.98
C GLY A 33 23.43 5.62 -2.75
N SER A 34 23.50 4.41 -3.33
CA SER A 34 22.40 3.84 -4.11
C SER A 34 21.41 3.02 -3.29
N GLU A 35 21.70 2.71 -2.03
CA GLU A 35 20.83 1.84 -1.21
C GLU A 35 19.43 2.44 -0.98
N GLY A 36 19.32 3.77 -0.91
CA GLY A 36 18.06 4.50 -0.79
C GLY A 36 17.38 4.85 -2.13
N ILE A 37 17.90 4.36 -3.27
CA ILE A 37 17.40 4.72 -4.60
C ILE A 37 16.84 3.47 -5.29
N ILE A 38 15.53 3.46 -5.49
CA ILE A 38 14.81 2.36 -6.13
C ILE A 38 14.33 2.82 -7.52
N LYS A 39 14.53 1.97 -8.53
CA LYS A 39 13.95 2.18 -9.86
C LYS A 39 12.65 1.38 -9.96
N VAL A 40 11.58 2.07 -10.32
CA VAL A 40 10.26 1.47 -10.54
C VAL A 40 9.96 1.59 -12.03
N GLY A 41 9.84 0.45 -12.71
CA GLY A 41 9.48 0.35 -14.11
C GLY A 41 8.00 0.65 -14.36
N HIS A 42 7.63 0.78 -15.63
CA HIS A 42 6.23 0.95 -16.03
C HIS A 42 5.42 -0.30 -15.65
N GLY A 43 4.28 -0.12 -15.00
CA GLY A 43 3.41 -1.23 -14.56
C GLY A 43 3.99 -2.07 -13.42
N GLU A 44 5.21 -1.77 -12.94
CA GLU A 44 5.81 -2.47 -11.81
C GLU A 44 5.24 -1.95 -10.49
N THR A 45 5.00 -2.88 -9.57
CA THR A 45 4.79 -2.57 -8.16
C THR A 45 6.01 -3.02 -7.38
N VAL A 46 6.61 -2.08 -6.62
CA VAL A 46 7.70 -2.40 -5.70
C VAL A 46 7.17 -2.40 -4.27
N THR A 47 7.36 -3.52 -3.57
CA THR A 47 7.01 -3.69 -2.16
C THR A 47 8.27 -3.69 -1.31
N VAL A 48 8.43 -2.67 -0.47
CA VAL A 48 9.48 -2.61 0.56
C VAL A 48 8.92 -3.16 1.86
N ARG A 49 9.43 -4.30 2.32
CA ARG A 49 9.02 -4.92 3.60
C ARG A 49 10.00 -4.52 4.69
N VAL A 50 9.49 -3.84 5.71
CA VAL A 50 10.27 -3.33 6.84
C VAL A 50 9.83 -4.04 8.13
N PRO A 51 10.66 -4.93 8.69
CA PRO A 51 10.39 -5.57 9.97
C PRO A 51 10.25 -4.55 11.10
N THR A 52 9.31 -4.78 12.03
CA THR A 52 9.20 -3.97 13.24
C THR A 52 10.34 -4.33 14.20
N HIS A 53 11.01 -3.33 14.77
CA HIS A 53 12.02 -3.52 15.80
C HIS A 53 11.37 -3.70 17.20
N GLU A 54 11.93 -4.54 18.07
CA GLU A 54 11.37 -4.82 19.40
C GLU A 54 11.28 -3.57 20.29
N GLU A 55 12.28 -2.69 20.19
CA GLU A 55 12.30 -1.39 20.87
C GLU A 55 11.69 -0.26 20.02
N GLY A 56 11.24 -0.60 18.81
CA GLY A 56 10.68 0.36 17.85
C GLY A 56 9.26 0.76 18.25
N THR A 57 8.97 2.04 18.20
CA THR A 57 7.64 2.56 18.56
C THR A 57 6.91 3.19 17.40
N CYS A 58 7.60 3.57 16.34
CA CYS A 58 7.03 4.19 15.15
C CYS A 58 7.87 3.79 13.92
N LEU A 59 7.26 3.90 12.74
CA LEU A 59 7.94 3.85 11.45
C LEU A 59 7.82 5.20 10.77
N PHE A 60 8.91 5.65 10.15
CA PHE A 60 9.00 6.92 9.44
C PHE A 60 9.44 6.66 8.01
N TRP A 61 8.73 7.25 7.05
CA TRP A 61 9.04 7.15 5.63
C TRP A 61 9.22 8.56 5.06
N GLU A 62 10.30 8.78 4.31
CA GLU A 62 10.52 9.96 3.48
C GLU A 62 10.79 9.47 2.06
N PHE A 63 10.08 10.02 1.07
CA PHE A 63 10.29 9.63 -0.32
C PHE A 63 10.02 10.76 -1.29
N ALA A 64 10.70 10.68 -2.44
CA ALA A 64 10.52 11.57 -3.57
C ALA A 64 10.81 10.80 -4.86
N THR A 65 10.19 11.22 -5.96
CA THR A 65 10.41 10.68 -7.31
C THR A 65 11.05 11.75 -8.18
N ASP A 66 11.73 11.37 -9.26
CA ASP A 66 12.44 12.37 -10.08
C ASP A 66 11.50 13.24 -10.93
N TYR A 67 10.57 12.63 -11.68
CA TYR A 67 9.84 13.31 -12.74
C TYR A 67 8.32 13.12 -12.76
N TYR A 68 7.82 12.04 -12.16
CA TYR A 68 6.40 11.68 -12.21
C TYR A 68 5.86 11.39 -10.81
N ASP A 69 4.56 11.50 -10.64
CA ASP A 69 3.89 11.03 -9.44
C ASP A 69 4.02 9.50 -9.29
N ILE A 70 3.65 8.99 -8.12
CA ILE A 70 3.69 7.57 -7.83
C ILE A 70 2.51 7.16 -6.96
N GLY A 71 1.97 5.97 -7.19
CA GLY A 71 1.04 5.33 -6.28
C GLY A 71 1.76 4.90 -5.00
N PHE A 72 1.31 5.40 -3.86
CA PHE A 72 1.87 5.03 -2.56
C PHE A 72 0.78 4.58 -1.59
N GLY A 73 1.00 3.44 -0.95
CA GLY A 73 0.16 2.89 0.11
C GLY A 73 1.00 2.17 1.15
N VAL A 74 0.39 1.91 2.30
CA VAL A 74 1.04 1.20 3.42
C VAL A 74 0.10 0.14 3.92
N TYR A 75 0.66 -1.06 4.06
CA TYR A 75 -0.03 -2.20 4.65
C TYR A 75 0.78 -2.72 5.83
N PHE A 76 0.09 -3.26 6.83
CA PHE A 76 0.69 -3.93 7.97
C PHE A 76 0.46 -5.43 7.88
N GLU A 77 1.53 -6.20 7.79
CA GLU A 77 1.48 -7.66 7.73
C GLU A 77 1.66 -8.26 9.13
N TRP A 78 0.67 -9.03 9.57
CA TRP A 78 0.68 -9.71 10.86
C TRP A 78 1.49 -11.00 10.78
N THR A 79 2.81 -10.85 10.94
CA THR A 79 3.77 -11.95 10.96
C THR A 79 4.87 -11.70 12.00
N ILE A 80 5.68 -12.72 12.26
CA ILE A 80 6.98 -12.56 12.93
C ILE A 80 8.02 -12.60 11.82
N ALA A 81 8.78 -11.52 11.65
CA ALA A 81 9.83 -11.47 10.65
C ALA A 81 10.99 -12.40 11.04
N ASP A 82 11.54 -13.13 10.07
CA ASP A 82 12.69 -14.03 10.29
C ASP A 82 13.99 -13.27 10.58
N SER A 83 14.04 -11.97 10.22
CA SER A 83 15.18 -11.09 10.46
C SER A 83 14.74 -9.63 10.56
N ASN A 84 15.63 -8.77 11.05
CA ASN A 84 15.45 -7.30 11.07
C ASN A 84 15.92 -6.61 9.78
N GLN A 85 16.18 -7.37 8.70
CA GLN A 85 16.66 -6.82 7.43
C GLN A 85 15.48 -6.33 6.58
N VAL A 86 15.63 -5.16 5.97
CA VAL A 86 14.69 -4.63 4.97
C VAL A 86 14.82 -5.46 3.69
N SER A 87 13.69 -5.80 3.07
CA SER A 87 13.66 -6.54 1.81
C SER A 87 12.79 -5.84 0.78
N ILE A 88 13.15 -5.99 -0.51
CA ILE A 88 12.47 -5.36 -1.64
C ILE A 88 11.98 -6.47 -2.57
N HIS A 89 10.70 -6.42 -2.92
CA HIS A 89 10.08 -7.34 -3.87
C HIS A 89 9.54 -6.52 -5.03
N VAL A 90 9.85 -6.94 -6.26
CA VAL A 90 9.33 -6.32 -7.48
C VAL A 90 8.36 -7.30 -8.10
N SER A 91 7.15 -6.84 -8.39
CA SER A 91 6.16 -7.60 -9.15
C SER A 91 5.78 -6.79 -10.39
N GLU A 92 5.92 -7.42 -11.54
CA GLU A 92 5.30 -6.95 -12.78
C GLU A 92 3.81 -7.28 -12.65
N SER A 93 2.93 -6.28 -12.78
CA SER A 93 1.49 -6.56 -12.75
C SER A 93 1.14 -7.34 -14.03
N ASP A 94 0.92 -8.65 -13.92
CA ASP A 94 0.40 -9.45 -15.03
C ASP A 94 -0.98 -8.91 -15.42
N GLU A 95 -1.02 -8.16 -16.52
CA GLU A 95 -2.24 -7.77 -17.24
C GLU A 95 -2.81 -9.00 -17.96
N GLU A 96 -3.25 -10.04 -17.23
CA GLU A 96 -4.13 -11.06 -17.81
C GLU A 96 -5.57 -10.54 -17.76
N ASP A 97 -5.97 -9.89 -18.85
CA ASP A 97 -7.37 -9.69 -19.21
C ASP A 97 -8.05 -11.08 -19.37
N GLU A 98 -8.57 -11.65 -18.29
CA GLU A 98 -9.52 -12.75 -18.37
C GLU A 98 -10.91 -12.17 -18.69
N TYR A 99 -11.15 -11.91 -19.98
CA TYR A 99 -12.50 -11.76 -20.51
C TYR A 99 -13.19 -13.13 -20.44
N ASP A 100 -13.78 -13.46 -19.28
CA ASP A 100 -14.79 -14.53 -19.21
C ASP A 100 -16.13 -13.99 -19.73
N GLU A 101 -16.21 -13.81 -21.05
CA GLU A 101 -17.50 -13.84 -21.73
C GLU A 101 -18.02 -15.28 -21.72
N THR A 102 -19.11 -15.51 -20.97
CA THR A 102 -20.21 -16.48 -21.19
C THR A 102 -20.53 -17.41 -20.02
N ASN A 103 -21.21 -16.88 -19.01
CA ASN A 103 -22.28 -17.64 -18.35
C ASN A 103 -23.62 -16.93 -18.57
N GLY A 104 -24.29 -17.31 -19.65
CA GLY A 104 -25.65 -16.91 -19.94
C GLY A 104 -26.61 -17.52 -18.93
N GLU A 105 -27.13 -16.69 -18.03
CA GLU A 105 -28.27 -17.02 -17.19
C GLU A 105 -29.46 -16.18 -17.65
N GLY A 106 -30.46 -16.86 -18.21
CA GLY A 106 -31.77 -16.25 -18.39
C GLY A 106 -32.44 -16.00 -17.04
N ILE A 107 -33.11 -14.85 -16.92
CA ILE A 107 -34.50 -14.69 -16.48
C ILE A 107 -34.88 -13.22 -16.71
N GLU A 108 -35.97 -13.03 -17.45
CA GLU A 108 -36.58 -11.75 -17.79
C GLU A 108 -37.19 -11.03 -16.57
N GLY A 109 -37.13 -9.69 -16.57
CA GLY A 109 -37.88 -8.84 -15.63
C GLY A 109 -37.53 -7.36 -15.81
N GLY A 110 -38.37 -6.60 -16.52
CA GLY A 110 -38.03 -5.33 -17.15
C GLY A 110 -38.06 -4.04 -16.33
N ALA A 111 -37.10 -3.16 -16.68
CA ALA A 111 -37.13 -1.69 -16.89
C ALA A 111 -37.46 -0.71 -15.72
N PRO A 112 -37.08 0.60 -15.79
CA PRO A 112 -36.33 1.31 -16.84
C PRO A 112 -35.08 2.10 -16.36
N ALA A 113 -34.25 2.48 -17.34
CA ALA A 113 -33.03 3.25 -17.23
C ALA A 113 -33.23 4.67 -16.63
N VAL A 114 -32.33 5.06 -15.73
CA VAL A 114 -32.07 6.47 -15.40
C VAL A 114 -30.81 6.89 -16.17
N PRO A 115 -30.89 7.84 -17.12
CA PRO A 115 -29.74 8.34 -17.84
C PRO A 115 -29.09 9.49 -17.07
N GLY A 116 -27.81 9.37 -16.75
CA GLY A 116 -26.98 10.52 -16.38
C GLY A 116 -26.09 10.32 -15.16
N ASN A 117 -25.02 9.53 -15.30
CA ASN A 117 -23.69 10.00 -14.91
C ASN A 117 -22.64 9.12 -15.61
N PRO A 118 -21.80 9.66 -16.51
CA PRO A 118 -20.66 8.90 -17.01
C PRO A 118 -19.67 8.76 -15.84
N ALA A 119 -19.64 7.57 -15.25
CA ALA A 119 -18.49 7.11 -14.51
C ALA A 119 -17.33 7.01 -15.50
N VAL A 120 -16.68 8.14 -15.78
CA VAL A 120 -15.27 8.12 -16.16
C VAL A 120 -14.54 7.98 -14.83
N GLY A 121 -14.60 6.76 -14.28
CA GLY A 121 -13.66 6.35 -13.27
C GLY A 121 -12.30 6.37 -13.93
N ASP A 122 -11.38 7.09 -13.30
CA ASP A 122 -9.96 7.04 -13.61
C ASP A 122 -9.53 5.58 -13.77
N VAL A 123 -9.00 5.24 -14.94
CA VAL A 123 -8.56 3.89 -15.31
C VAL A 123 -7.43 3.40 -14.37
N GLU A 124 -6.80 4.31 -13.62
CA GLU A 124 -5.77 4.01 -12.62
C GLU A 124 -6.33 3.69 -11.23
N SER A 125 -7.62 3.93 -10.96
CA SER A 125 -8.26 3.48 -9.72
C SER A 125 -8.74 2.04 -9.88
N GLY A 126 -7.82 1.09 -9.72
CA GLY A 126 -8.17 -0.31 -9.51
C GLY A 126 -9.23 -0.40 -8.41
N GLY A 127 -10.45 -0.77 -8.79
CA GLY A 127 -11.56 -0.94 -7.83
C GLY A 127 -11.19 -1.93 -6.72
N PRO A 128 -11.93 -1.98 -5.60
CA PRO A 128 -11.60 -2.88 -4.51
C PRO A 128 -11.83 -4.33 -4.98
N GLN A 129 -10.82 -4.93 -5.59
CA GLN A 129 -10.79 -6.36 -5.80
C GLN A 129 -10.80 -6.98 -4.41
N ARG A 130 -11.93 -7.57 -4.04
CA ARG A 130 -12.01 -8.51 -2.92
C ARG A 130 -11.18 -9.74 -3.31
N ARG A 131 -9.85 -9.62 -3.25
CA ARG A 131 -8.94 -10.74 -3.43
C ARG A 131 -9.35 -11.78 -2.39
N ILE A 132 -9.74 -12.97 -2.85
CA ILE A 132 -10.00 -14.10 -1.96
C ILE A 132 -8.70 -14.34 -1.19
N ARG A 133 -8.75 -14.14 0.13
CA ARG A 133 -7.57 -14.26 0.99
C ARG A 133 -7.08 -15.70 0.97
N ASP A 134 -5.86 -15.90 0.49
CA ASP A 134 -5.15 -17.16 0.66
C ASP A 134 -5.01 -17.46 2.17
N PRO A 135 -5.60 -18.58 2.67
CA PRO A 135 -5.52 -18.93 4.09
C PRO A 135 -4.08 -19.10 4.60
N ASN A 136 -3.13 -19.38 3.71
CA ASN A 136 -1.72 -19.56 4.06
C ASN A 136 -0.94 -18.25 4.14
N LYS A 137 -1.51 -17.13 3.65
CA LYS A 137 -0.86 -15.82 3.73
C LYS A 137 -1.14 -15.14 5.06
N PRO A 138 -0.13 -14.50 5.68
CA PRO A 138 -0.33 -13.71 6.88
C PRO A 138 -1.41 -12.64 6.65
N ARG A 139 -2.17 -12.33 7.71
CA ARG A 139 -3.21 -11.30 7.62
C ARG A 139 -2.55 -9.95 7.35
N GLN A 140 -3.15 -9.15 6.48
CA GLN A 140 -2.66 -7.82 6.12
C GLN A 140 -3.76 -6.78 6.39
N ASP A 141 -3.41 -5.69 7.07
CA ASP A 141 -4.28 -4.54 7.26
C ASP A 141 -3.84 -3.39 6.37
N GLU A 142 -4.79 -2.75 5.70
CA GLU A 142 -4.53 -1.52 4.94
C GLU A 142 -4.49 -0.33 5.91
N ILE A 143 -3.34 0.34 5.98
CA ILE A 143 -3.12 1.50 6.85
C ILE A 143 -3.29 2.78 6.06
N ILE A 144 -2.71 2.81 4.85
CA ILE A 144 -2.85 3.89 3.89
C ILE A 144 -3.23 3.23 2.56
N PRO A 145 -4.43 3.51 2.01
CA PRO A 145 -4.78 3.04 0.68
C PRO A 145 -3.84 3.62 -0.37
N VAL A 146 -3.66 2.90 -1.48
CA VAL A 146 -2.80 3.37 -2.57
C VAL A 146 -3.47 4.55 -3.27
N TYR A 147 -2.82 5.70 -3.23
CA TYR A 147 -3.21 6.88 -3.98
C TYR A 147 -2.00 7.50 -4.68
N ARG A 148 -2.23 8.14 -5.84
CA ARG A 148 -1.18 8.91 -6.52
C ARG A 148 -0.76 10.11 -5.68
N ARG A 149 0.55 10.36 -5.63
CA ARG A 149 1.18 11.45 -4.90
C ARG A 149 2.17 12.18 -5.78
N ASP A 150 2.09 13.52 -5.80
CA ASP A 150 2.99 14.42 -6.53
C ASP A 150 4.38 14.53 -5.89
N CYS A 151 4.98 13.38 -5.54
CA CYS A 151 6.28 13.30 -4.88
C CYS A 151 7.46 13.66 -5.81
N HIS A 152 7.17 14.07 -7.04
CA HIS A 152 8.14 14.71 -7.94
C HIS A 152 8.26 16.21 -7.72
N GLU A 153 7.26 16.83 -7.05
CA GLU A 153 7.26 18.25 -6.69
C GLU A 153 7.60 18.48 -5.21
N GLU A 154 7.25 17.52 -4.35
CA GLU A 154 7.41 17.62 -2.89
C GLU A 154 7.96 16.31 -2.29
N VAL A 155 8.54 16.40 -1.09
CA VAL A 155 8.92 15.18 -0.34
C VAL A 155 7.71 14.69 0.44
N GLY A 156 7.31 13.45 0.23
CA GLY A 156 6.26 12.78 1.00
C GLY A 156 6.79 12.29 2.34
N PHE A 157 6.08 12.59 3.42
CA PHE A 157 6.37 12.11 4.77
C PHE A 157 5.23 11.31 5.32
N VAL A 158 5.58 10.25 6.04
CA VAL A 158 4.62 9.41 6.72
C VAL A 158 5.20 8.97 8.07
N ASN A 159 4.35 9.00 9.09
CA ASN A 159 4.65 8.44 10.41
C ASN A 159 3.53 7.48 10.80
N LEU A 160 3.92 6.23 11.10
CA LEU A 160 3.03 5.22 11.64
C LEU A 160 3.46 4.87 13.07
N CYS A 161 2.67 5.29 14.06
CA CYS A 161 2.93 5.02 15.46
C CYS A 161 2.42 3.63 15.86
N LEU A 162 3.33 2.80 16.35
CA LEU A 162 3.11 1.44 16.85
C LEU A 162 3.06 1.40 18.40
N VAL A 163 3.03 2.52 19.12
CA VAL A 163 3.05 2.52 20.59
C VAL A 163 1.84 1.81 21.21
N LEU A 164 0.66 1.88 20.57
CA LEU A 164 -0.53 1.14 21.02
C LEU A 164 -0.38 -0.37 20.87
N PHE A 165 0.57 -0.82 20.03
CA PHE A 165 0.81 -2.24 19.73
C PHE A 165 1.60 -2.94 20.85
N PHE A 166 2.71 -2.36 21.31
CA PHE A 166 3.57 -3.04 22.30
C PHE A 166 3.00 -3.03 23.72
N LYS A 167 2.14 -2.08 24.07
CA LYS A 167 1.49 -2.04 25.40
C LYS A 167 0.50 -3.17 25.66
N ASN A 168 -0.02 -3.81 24.60
CA ASN A 168 -0.97 -4.94 24.72
C ASN A 168 -0.31 -6.31 24.52
N ARG A 169 1.03 -6.37 24.45
CA ARG A 169 1.82 -7.62 24.49
C ARG A 169 2.40 -7.94 25.89
N LEU A 170 2.10 -7.14 26.90
CA LEU A 170 2.47 -7.34 28.31
C LEU A 170 1.23 -7.49 29.20
#